data_AF-A0A3N6UUG7-F1
#
_entry.id   AF-A0A3N6UUG7-F1
#
_cell.length_a   1.000
_cell.length_b   1.000
_cell.length_c   1.000
_cell.angle_alpha   90.00
_cell.angle_beta   90.00
_cell.angle_gamma   90.00
#
_symmetry.space_group_name_H-M   'P 1'
#
loop_
_entity.id
_entity.type
_entity.pdbx_description
1 polymer ?
#
loop_
_entity_poly.entity_id
_entity_poly.type
_entity_poly.pdbx_seq_one_letter_code
_entity_poly.pdbx_strand_id
1 'polypeptide(L)' 'MEQIIGIDLAKRVFQVHIVSAQGENKFNKMITREKLMAF' A
#
# COMPACT_ATOMS: atom_id res chain seq x y z
N MET A 1 7.69 -3.72 -16.63
CA MET A 1 6.29 -3.52 -16.21
C MET A 1 6.29 -2.44 -15.15
N GLU A 2 5.74 -1.28 -15.46
CA GLU A 2 5.65 -0.16 -14.52
C GLU A 2 4.47 -0.41 -13.57
N GLN A 3 4.72 -0.29 -12.27
CA GLN A 3 3.71 -0.43 -11.22
C GLN A 3 3.78 0.82 -10.35
N ILE A 4 2.62 1.40 -10.07
CA ILE A 4 2.52 2.58 -9.21
C ILE A 4 2.12 2.09 -7.83
N ILE A 5 2.90 2.47 -6.82
CA ILE A 5 2.64 2.15 -5.42
C ILE A 5 2.19 3.43 -4.73
N GLY A 6 0.92 3.46 -4.30
CA GLY A 6 0.39 4.46 -3.39
C GLY A 6 0.48 3.96 -1.94
N ILE A 7 0.87 4.84 -1.03
CA ILE A 7 0.86 4.55 0.41
C ILE A 7 0.08 5.67 1.10
N ASP A 8 -1.08 5.32 1.65
CA ASP A 8 -1.85 6.24 2.47
C ASP A 8 -1.51 6.04 3.94
N LEU A 9 -1.14 7.14 4.60
CA LEU A 9 -0.82 7.19 6.01
C LEU A 9 -2.07 7.61 6.80
N ALA A 10 -2.65 6.69 7.55
CA ALA A 10 -3.80 6.97 8.43
C ALA A 10 -3.47 6.60 9.88
N LYS A 11 -2.99 7.57 10.67
CA LYS A 11 -2.65 7.40 12.10
C LYS A 11 -1.70 6.21 12.37
N ARG A 12 -2.27 5.04 12.72
CA ARG A 12 -1.55 3.80 13.09
C ARG A 12 -1.67 2.70 12.04
N VAL A 13 -2.27 2.99 10.89
CA VAL A 13 -2.44 2.06 9.78
C VAL A 13 -1.91 2.70 8.50
N PHE A 14 -1.26 1.86 7.69
CA PHE A 14 -0.77 2.18 6.36
C PHE A 14 -1.62 1.40 5.38
N GLN A 15 -2.22 2.09 4.43
CA GLN A 15 -2.91 1.44 3.33
C GLN A 15 -1.98 1.44 2.12
N VAL A 16 -1.58 0.25 1.67
CA VAL A 16 -0.75 0.08 0.48
C VAL A 16 -1.65 -0.25 -0.69
N HIS A 17 -1.53 0.55 -1.75
CA HIS A 17 -2.23 0.40 -3.01
C HIS A 17 -1.20 0.14 -4.11
N ILE A 18 -1.35 -0.96 -4.84
CA ILE A 18 -0.54 -1.25 -6.02
C ILE A 18 -1.47 -1.23 -7.21
N VAL A 19 -1.22 -0.30 -8.11
CA VAL A 19 -1.99 -0.15 -9.35
C VAL A 19 -1.10 -0.36 -10.57
N SER A 20 -1.69 -0.86 -11.65
CA SER A 20 -1.04 -0.88 -12.96
C SER A 20 -0.93 0.55 -13.51
N ALA A 21 -0.07 0.75 -14.51
CA ALA A 21 -0.02 2.01 -15.24
C ALA A 21 -1.37 2.36 -15.92
N GLN A 22 -2.22 1.35 -16.16
CA GLN A 22 -3.57 1.49 -16.70
C GLN A 22 -4.63 1.80 -15.62
N GLY A 23 -4.21 1.93 -14.34
CA GLY A 23 -5.09 2.24 -13.22
C GLY A 23 -5.80 1.03 -12.61
N GLU A 24 -5.47 -0.19 -13.03
CA GLU A 24 -6.07 -1.40 -12.44
C GLU A 24 -5.48 -1.68 -11.06
N ASN A 25 -6.34 -1.86 -10.06
CA ASN A 25 -5.93 -2.29 -8.73
C ASN A 25 -5.41 -3.72 -8.77
N LYS A 26 -4.10 -3.89 -8.59
CA LYS A 26 -3.46 -5.20 -8.48
C LYS A 26 -3.48 -5.73 -7.06
N PHE A 27 -3.33 -4.84 -6.07
CA PHE A 27 -3.26 -5.25 -4.68
C PHE A 27 -3.56 -4.09 -3.72
N ASN A 28 -4.42 -4.35 -2.74
CA ASN A 28 -4.71 -3.41 -1.65
C ASN A 28 -4.50 -4.11 -0.32
N LYS A 29 -3.67 -3.54 0.56
CA LYS A 29 -3.42 -4.12 1.88
C LYS A 29 -3.25 -3.07 2.95
N MET A 30 -4.01 -3.26 4.02
CA MET A 30 -3.82 -2.54 5.26
C MET A 30 -2.69 -3.19 6.07
N ILE A 31 -1.73 -2.39 6.51
CA ILE A 31 -0.62 -2.79 7.36
C ILE A 31 -0.69 -1.95 8.63
N THR A 32 -0.75 -2.58 9.81
CA THR A 32 -0.69 -1.84 11.06
C THR A 32 0.72 -1.35 11.32
N ARG A 33 0.85 -0.27 12.09
CA ARG A 33 2.14 0.26 12.52
C ARG A 33 2.99 -0.79 13.24
N GLU A 34 2.40 -1.64 14.09
CA GLU A 34 3.21 -2.70 14.76
C GLU A 34 3.85 -3.64 13.74
N LYS A 35 3.11 -4.01 12.69
CA LYS A 35 3.61 -4.91 11.64
C LYS A 35 4.67 -4.26 10.76
N LEU A 36 4.58 -2.94 10.53
CA LEU A 36 5.61 -2.20 9.81
C LEU A 36 6.91 -2.09 10.62
N MET A 37 6.81 -1.80 11.92
CA MET A 37 7.97 -1.64 12.80
C MET A 37 8.62 -2.98 13.21
N ALA A 38 8.07 -4.11 12.78
CA ALA A 38 8.59 -5.45 13.04
C ALA A 38 9.57 -5.96 11.94
N PHE A 39 9.79 -5.17 10.88
CA PHE A 39 10.82 -5.38 9.87
C PHE A 39 12.03 -4.50 10.16
#